data_AF-A0A969PYA9-F1
#
_entry.id   AF-A0A969PYA9-F1
#
_cell.length_a   1.000
_cell.length_b   1.000
_cell.length_c   1.000
_cell.angle_alpha   90.00
_cell.angle_beta   90.00
_cell.angle_gamma   90.00
#
_symmetry.space_group_name_H-M   'P 1'
#
loop_
_entity.id
_entity.type
_entity.pdbx_description
1 polymer ?
#
loop_
_entity_poly.entity_id
_entity_poly.type
_entity_poly.pdbx_seq_one_letter_code
_entity_poly.pdbx_strand_id
1 'polypeptide(L)'
;KTRVRSRFIISAPVAGKLERINFDEGDLVTKGAILAQIEPLPLNTRRRELEAKIRELQAQREGIATMRPKQSAISQAQAKIKAAQALKREAEAEVLKTSFALEQARRDRQRFQQLHDSGVYPYQKLEIARLEEITLTKSLDAAKQKVDNANANIDSAQKAFSTLEAEQKDPDYLLNVYDARIISTQAQLTRLKDDISQAQIRSPASGRILRILQKNARHVAAGTEILELGNSSDLEIVVDLLSNDAIEVQPGDKMLVSVGDRVFNAKVKYIEPSAFTKVSALGVEEQRVNVIANLLDTNILLGDRYRIDTKTVIAEQKNVLVIPLSALFRCEHNWCVFVVEEGKIRKTMVEIGQRNDFETEVIRGLKEREKIVLYPSEQIKDGIKVTASSPTQ
;
A
#
# COMPACT_ATOMS: atom_id res chain seq x y z
N LYS A 1 14.87 24.07 19.23
CA LYS A 1 14.27 22.94 20.02
C LYS A 1 14.79 21.61 19.52
N THR A 2 14.83 20.57 20.35
CA THR A 2 15.02 19.19 19.87
C THR A 2 13.74 18.66 19.23
N ARG A 3 13.85 17.75 18.27
CA ARG A 3 12.74 17.06 17.62
C ARG A 3 13.11 15.60 17.40
N VAL A 4 12.25 14.67 17.82
CA VAL A 4 12.37 13.27 17.41
C VAL A 4 12.06 13.15 15.92
N ARG A 5 12.96 12.55 15.13
CA ARG A 5 12.79 12.43 13.67
C ARG A 5 11.62 11.54 13.29
N SER A 6 11.56 10.35 13.88
CA SER A 6 10.53 9.35 13.58
C SER A 6 9.45 9.36 14.65
N ARG A 7 8.47 10.26 14.48
CA ARG A 7 7.32 10.39 15.38
C ARG A 7 6.09 9.74 14.75
N PHE A 8 5.45 8.85 15.49
CA PHE A 8 4.20 8.21 15.12
C PHE A 8 3.09 8.75 16.02
N ILE A 9 2.04 9.28 15.41
CA ILE A 9 0.80 9.63 16.10
C ILE A 9 -0.10 8.40 15.99
N ILE A 10 -0.38 7.78 17.13
CA ILE A 10 -1.21 6.59 17.21
C ILE A 10 -2.65 7.04 17.47
N SER A 11 -3.53 6.78 16.50
CA SER A 11 -4.95 7.13 16.55
C SER A 11 -5.84 5.90 16.65
N ALA A 12 -7.07 6.09 17.13
CA ALA A 12 -8.11 5.08 17.13
C ALA A 12 -8.49 4.70 15.68
N PRO A 13 -8.32 3.44 15.25
CA PRO A 13 -8.69 3.03 13.89
C PRO A 13 -10.20 2.86 13.73
N VAL A 14 -10.90 2.52 14.82
CA VAL A 14 -12.35 2.32 14.88
C VAL A 14 -12.96 3.10 16.03
N ALA A 15 -14.25 3.44 15.91
CA ALA A 15 -15.00 4.04 17.01
C ALA A 15 -15.38 2.98 18.05
N GLY A 16 -15.31 3.34 19.33
CA GLY A 16 -15.63 2.42 20.41
C GLY A 16 -15.23 2.94 21.79
N LYS A 17 -15.29 2.06 22.78
CA LYS A 17 -14.86 2.36 24.14
C LYS A 17 -13.38 1.99 24.28
N LEU A 18 -12.52 2.99 24.33
CA LEU A 18 -11.11 2.82 24.68
C LEU A 18 -11.01 2.31 26.12
N GLU A 19 -10.25 1.23 26.34
CA GLU A 19 -9.88 0.74 27.66
C GLU A 19 -8.79 1.62 28.28
N ARG A 20 -8.57 1.51 29.60
CA ARG A 20 -7.52 2.27 30.28
C ARG A 20 -6.15 1.85 29.73
N ILE A 21 -5.33 2.84 29.41
CA ILE A 21 -3.94 2.59 28.96
C ILE A 21 -3.07 2.34 30.19
N ASN A 22 -2.38 1.21 30.20
CA ASN A 22 -1.51 0.77 31.30
C ASN A 22 -0.02 1.12 31.07
N PHE A 23 0.24 2.10 30.21
CA PHE A 23 1.57 2.67 29.98
C PHE A 23 1.65 4.07 30.57
N ASP A 24 2.87 4.47 30.87
CA ASP A 24 3.23 5.83 31.24
C ASP A 24 4.15 6.47 30.18
N GLU A 25 4.23 7.81 30.22
CA GLU A 25 5.13 8.55 29.32
C GLU A 25 6.59 8.21 29.66
N GLY A 26 7.38 7.91 28.63
CA GLY A 26 8.77 7.46 28.76
C GLY A 26 8.97 5.95 28.68
N ASP A 27 7.91 5.16 28.79
CA ASP A 27 7.97 3.69 28.69
C ASP A 27 8.49 3.23 27.32
N LEU A 28 9.30 2.17 27.35
CA LEU A 28 9.81 1.50 26.15
C LEU A 28 8.79 0.51 25.63
N VAL A 29 8.55 0.54 24.32
CA VAL A 29 7.67 -0.40 23.63
C VAL A 29 8.39 -1.00 22.43
N THR A 30 8.12 -2.27 22.17
CA THR A 30 8.62 -2.98 20.99
C THR A 30 7.61 -2.90 19.86
N LYS A 31 8.08 -3.02 18.61
CA LYS A 31 7.22 -3.17 17.44
C LYS A 31 6.24 -4.34 17.65
N GLY A 32 4.95 -4.08 17.42
CA GLY A 32 3.87 -5.07 17.56
C GLY A 32 3.26 -5.17 18.97
N ALA A 33 3.85 -4.53 19.99
CA ALA A 33 3.29 -4.47 21.33
C ALA A 33 1.89 -3.81 21.30
N ILE A 34 0.96 -4.32 22.11
CA ILE A 34 -0.38 -3.73 22.24
C ILE A 34 -0.25 -2.46 23.07
N LEU A 35 -0.59 -1.33 22.48
CA LEU A 35 -0.52 0.00 23.10
C LEU A 35 -1.85 0.37 23.76
N ALA A 36 -2.95 0.02 23.11
CA ALA A 36 -4.30 0.31 23.58
C ALA A 36 -5.28 -0.73 23.01
N GLN A 37 -6.38 -0.94 23.73
CA GLN A 37 -7.47 -1.78 23.30
C GLN A 37 -8.75 -0.94 23.25
N ILE A 38 -9.45 -1.03 22.13
CA ILE A 38 -10.78 -0.46 21.97
C ILE A 38 -11.76 -1.62 22.01
N GLU A 39 -12.81 -1.51 22.81
CA GLU A 39 -13.98 -2.35 22.71
C GLU A 39 -14.94 -1.70 21.69
N PRO A 40 -15.04 -2.24 20.47
CA PRO A 40 -15.89 -1.64 19.45
C PRO A 40 -17.37 -1.95 19.76
N LEU A 41 -18.25 -0.98 19.47
CA LEU A 41 -19.72 -1.12 19.54
C LEU A 41 -20.16 -2.42 18.85
N PRO A 42 -21.21 -3.13 19.31
CA PRO A 42 -21.33 -4.60 19.39
C PRO A 42 -20.94 -5.42 18.14
N LEU A 43 -19.66 -5.40 17.75
CA LEU A 43 -19.13 -6.19 16.63
C LEU A 43 -19.13 -7.68 16.96
N ASN A 44 -19.02 -8.04 18.24
CA ASN A 44 -19.08 -9.43 18.68
C ASN A 44 -20.47 -10.05 18.47
N THR A 45 -21.54 -9.31 18.77
CA THR A 45 -22.91 -9.75 18.49
C THR A 45 -23.12 -9.88 16.98
N ARG A 46 -22.67 -8.87 16.21
CA ARG A 46 -22.77 -8.89 14.76
C ARG A 46 -21.98 -10.03 14.11
N ARG A 47 -20.82 -10.39 14.66
CA ARG A 47 -20.02 -11.55 14.23
C ARG A 47 -20.79 -12.84 14.40
N ARG A 48 -21.40 -13.04 15.57
CA ARG A 48 -22.23 -14.23 15.84
C ARG A 48 -23.44 -14.32 14.92
N GLU A 49 -24.09 -13.19 14.62
CA GLU A 49 -25.20 -13.11 13.66
C GLU A 49 -24.77 -13.54 12.25
N LEU A 50 -23.64 -13.01 11.73
CA LEU A 50 -23.13 -13.37 10.41
C LEU A 50 -22.69 -14.84 10.34
N GLU A 51 -22.03 -15.35 11.38
CA GLU A 51 -21.66 -16.77 11.48
C GLU A 51 -22.90 -17.68 11.50
N ALA A 52 -23.95 -17.30 12.23
CA ALA A 52 -25.22 -18.02 12.22
C ALA A 52 -25.88 -17.98 10.84
N LYS A 53 -25.84 -16.84 10.15
CA LYS A 53 -26.39 -16.70 8.80
C LYS A 53 -25.65 -17.56 7.78
N ILE A 54 -24.32 -17.65 7.87
CA ILE A 54 -23.53 -18.54 7.01
C ILE A 54 -23.93 -20.00 7.25
N ARG A 55 -24.07 -20.43 8.51
CA ARG A 55 -24.52 -21.80 8.84
C ARG A 55 -25.91 -22.09 8.28
N GLU A 56 -26.85 -21.13 8.40
CA GLU A 56 -28.19 -21.26 7.83
C GLU A 56 -28.16 -21.42 6.30
N LEU A 57 -27.38 -20.60 5.60
CA LEU A 57 -27.23 -20.67 4.14
C LEU A 57 -26.56 -21.98 3.70
N GLN A 58 -25.58 -22.47 4.46
CA GLN A 58 -24.94 -23.76 4.21
C GLN A 58 -25.92 -24.92 4.35
N ALA A 59 -26.74 -24.93 5.41
CA ALA A 59 -27.77 -25.94 5.59
C ALA A 59 -28.83 -25.90 4.47
N GLN A 60 -29.25 -24.70 4.03
CA GLN A 60 -30.16 -24.55 2.89
C GLN A 60 -29.55 -25.08 1.59
N ARG A 61 -28.27 -24.76 1.33
CA ARG A 61 -27.52 -25.25 0.18
C ARG A 61 -27.41 -26.78 0.19
N GLU A 62 -27.05 -27.38 1.32
CA GLU A 62 -27.01 -28.84 1.47
C GLU A 62 -28.37 -29.47 1.21
N GLY A 63 -29.44 -28.87 1.71
CA GLY A 63 -30.82 -29.27 1.40
C GLY A 63 -31.08 -29.33 -0.11
N ILE A 64 -30.75 -28.26 -0.85
CA ILE A 64 -30.90 -28.25 -2.31
C ILE A 64 -30.01 -29.30 -2.99
N ALA A 65 -28.79 -29.53 -2.49
CA ALA A 65 -27.89 -30.53 -3.06
C ALA A 65 -28.49 -31.94 -3.01
N THR A 66 -29.32 -32.24 -2.00
CA THR A 66 -30.04 -33.53 -1.92
C THR A 66 -31.18 -33.69 -2.92
N MET A 67 -31.66 -32.61 -3.53
CA MET A 67 -32.70 -32.64 -4.57
C MET A 67 -32.15 -32.99 -5.96
N ARG A 68 -30.82 -32.97 -6.14
CA ARG A 68 -30.21 -33.36 -7.42
C ARG A 68 -30.51 -34.82 -7.75
N PRO A 69 -30.82 -35.14 -9.03
CA PRO A 69 -30.91 -36.52 -9.45
C PRO A 69 -29.58 -37.24 -9.19
N LYS A 70 -29.67 -38.48 -8.70
CA LYS A 70 -28.48 -39.29 -8.42
C LYS A 70 -27.67 -39.48 -9.70
N GLN A 71 -26.35 -39.38 -9.61
CA GLN A 71 -25.45 -39.60 -10.75
C GLN A 71 -25.69 -40.96 -11.44
N SER A 72 -26.09 -41.98 -10.67
CA SER A 72 -26.45 -43.29 -11.19
C SER A 72 -27.72 -43.28 -12.05
N ALA A 73 -28.69 -42.41 -11.78
CA ALA A 73 -29.89 -42.30 -12.60
C ALA A 73 -29.58 -41.68 -13.97
N ILE A 74 -28.72 -40.65 -14.00
CA ILE A 74 -28.24 -40.02 -15.24
C ILE A 74 -27.45 -41.03 -16.07
N SER A 75 -26.51 -41.77 -15.46
CA SER A 75 -25.71 -42.76 -16.19
C SER A 75 -26.56 -43.93 -16.72
N GLN A 76 -27.58 -44.36 -15.96
CA GLN A 76 -28.54 -45.37 -16.43
C GLN A 76 -29.37 -44.86 -17.62
N ALA A 77 -29.83 -43.61 -17.60
CA ALA A 77 -30.57 -43.03 -18.72
C ALA A 77 -29.70 -42.94 -19.99
N GLN A 78 -28.44 -42.53 -19.87
CA GLN A 78 -27.47 -42.55 -20.99
C GLN A 78 -27.23 -43.97 -21.52
N ALA A 79 -27.09 -44.96 -20.64
CA ALA A 79 -26.95 -46.35 -21.02
C ALA A 79 -28.17 -46.88 -21.80
N LYS A 80 -29.39 -46.49 -21.39
CA LYS A 80 -30.63 -46.82 -22.12
C LYS A 80 -30.67 -46.21 -23.53
N ILE A 81 -30.24 -44.95 -23.70
CA ILE A 81 -30.14 -44.33 -25.03
C ILE A 81 -29.16 -45.11 -25.91
N LYS A 82 -27.97 -45.45 -25.38
CA LYS A 82 -26.97 -46.22 -26.11
C LYS A 82 -27.48 -47.61 -26.51
N ALA A 83 -28.20 -48.28 -25.62
CA ALA A 83 -28.81 -49.58 -25.91
C ALA A 83 -29.91 -49.46 -27.00
N ALA A 84 -30.77 -48.44 -26.91
CA ALA A 84 -31.81 -48.20 -27.93
C ALA A 84 -31.20 -47.88 -29.31
N GLN A 85 -30.10 -47.12 -29.35
CA GLN A 85 -29.33 -46.87 -30.58
C GLN A 85 -28.72 -48.14 -31.17
N ALA A 86 -28.23 -49.05 -30.33
CA ALA A 86 -27.71 -50.34 -30.78
C ALA A 86 -28.83 -51.20 -31.41
N LEU A 87 -30.01 -51.26 -30.80
CA LEU A 87 -31.18 -51.96 -31.33
C LEU A 87 -31.63 -51.39 -32.68
N LYS A 88 -31.59 -50.07 -32.85
CA LYS A 88 -31.88 -49.43 -34.14
C LYS A 88 -30.91 -49.88 -35.22
N ARG A 89 -29.61 -49.88 -34.93
CA ARG A 89 -28.58 -50.33 -35.89
C ARG A 89 -28.77 -51.78 -36.30
N GLU A 90 -29.16 -52.64 -35.36
CA GLU A 90 -29.48 -54.05 -35.64
C GLU A 90 -30.70 -54.17 -36.55
N ALA A 91 -31.78 -53.44 -36.26
CA ALA A 91 -32.98 -53.42 -37.08
C ALA A 91 -32.72 -52.86 -38.50
N GLU A 92 -31.90 -51.81 -38.63
CA GLU A 92 -31.48 -51.25 -39.92
C GLU A 92 -30.66 -52.25 -40.74
N ALA A 93 -29.76 -53.00 -40.09
CA ALA A 93 -29.00 -54.06 -40.74
C ALA A 93 -29.92 -55.20 -41.24
N GLU A 94 -30.98 -55.54 -40.49
CA GLU A 94 -31.98 -56.50 -40.91
C GLU A 94 -32.78 -56.00 -42.12
N VAL A 95 -33.19 -54.72 -42.14
CA VAL A 95 -33.83 -54.09 -43.31
C VAL A 95 -32.94 -54.17 -44.53
N LEU A 96 -31.65 -53.84 -44.41
CA LEU A 96 -30.66 -53.95 -45.48
C LEU A 96 -30.57 -55.38 -46.02
N LYS A 97 -30.38 -56.37 -45.13
CA LYS A 97 -30.31 -57.79 -45.52
C LYS A 97 -31.56 -58.24 -46.28
N THR A 98 -32.74 -57.93 -45.77
CA THR A 98 -34.01 -58.34 -46.37
C THR A 98 -34.28 -57.61 -47.69
N SER A 99 -33.85 -56.34 -47.80
CA SER A 99 -33.97 -55.57 -49.04
C SER A 99 -33.15 -56.17 -50.18
N PHE A 100 -31.91 -56.60 -49.92
CA PHE A 100 -31.07 -57.28 -50.90
C PHE A 100 -31.66 -58.63 -51.32
N ALA A 101 -32.20 -59.41 -50.36
CA ALA A 101 -32.87 -60.67 -50.66
C ALA A 101 -34.11 -60.45 -51.55
N LEU A 102 -34.94 -59.43 -51.24
CA LEU A 102 -36.11 -59.09 -52.03
C LEU A 102 -35.75 -58.65 -53.44
N GLU A 103 -34.68 -57.85 -53.62
CA GLU A 103 -34.20 -57.49 -54.95
C GLU A 103 -33.77 -58.70 -55.76
N GLN A 104 -33.09 -59.66 -55.13
CA GLN A 104 -32.70 -60.89 -55.80
C GLN A 104 -33.92 -61.71 -56.22
N ALA A 105 -34.90 -61.90 -55.33
CA ALA A 105 -36.15 -62.59 -55.64
C ALA A 105 -36.94 -61.90 -56.76
N ARG A 106 -36.93 -60.56 -56.82
CA ARG A 106 -37.52 -59.78 -57.93
C ARG A 106 -36.84 -60.06 -59.27
N ARG A 107 -35.51 -60.05 -59.29
CA ARG A 107 -34.73 -60.38 -60.51
C ARG A 107 -35.00 -61.82 -60.95
N ASP A 108 -35.09 -62.75 -60.00
CA ASP A 108 -35.38 -64.16 -60.28
C ASP A 108 -36.78 -64.35 -60.84
N ARG A 109 -37.80 -63.71 -60.24
CA ARG A 109 -39.17 -63.71 -60.77
C ARG A 109 -39.22 -63.12 -62.18
N GLN A 110 -38.57 -61.98 -62.42
CA GLN A 110 -38.55 -61.34 -63.76
C GLN A 110 -37.91 -62.25 -64.81
N ARG A 111 -36.78 -62.87 -64.47
CA ARG A 111 -36.09 -63.83 -65.34
C ARG A 111 -36.96 -65.06 -65.62
N PHE A 112 -37.61 -65.64 -64.62
CA PHE A 112 -38.50 -66.79 -64.81
C PHE A 112 -39.78 -66.43 -65.57
N GLN A 113 -40.29 -65.20 -65.42
CA GLN A 113 -41.41 -64.71 -66.23
C GLN A 113 -41.02 -64.68 -67.72
N GLN A 114 -39.88 -64.08 -68.07
CA GLN A 114 -39.39 -64.04 -69.44
C GLN A 114 -39.15 -65.44 -70.04
N LEU A 115 -38.61 -66.37 -69.26
CA LEU A 115 -38.38 -67.76 -69.70
C LEU A 115 -39.68 -68.56 -69.84
N HIS A 116 -40.71 -68.24 -69.03
CA HIS A 116 -42.03 -68.83 -69.16
C HIS A 116 -42.77 -68.29 -70.39
N ASP A 117 -42.73 -66.97 -70.62
CA ASP A 117 -43.37 -66.30 -71.75
C ASP A 117 -42.80 -66.77 -73.10
N SER A 118 -41.55 -67.26 -73.12
CA SER A 118 -40.90 -67.90 -74.29
C SER A 118 -41.17 -69.40 -74.42
N GLY A 119 -41.97 -69.99 -73.52
CA GLY A 119 -42.41 -71.39 -73.58
C GLY A 119 -41.42 -72.43 -73.04
N VAL A 120 -40.28 -72.00 -72.48
CA VAL A 120 -39.15 -72.88 -72.13
C VAL A 120 -39.07 -73.20 -70.62
N TYR A 121 -39.96 -72.63 -69.80
CA TYR A 121 -39.94 -72.75 -68.34
C TYR A 121 -41.32 -73.07 -67.72
N PRO A 122 -41.45 -74.04 -66.79
CA PRO A 122 -42.74 -74.43 -66.20
C PRO A 122 -43.38 -73.33 -65.34
N TYR A 123 -44.71 -73.18 -65.43
CA TYR A 123 -45.48 -72.20 -64.64
C TYR A 123 -45.31 -72.37 -63.12
N GLN A 124 -45.27 -73.62 -62.63
CA GLN A 124 -45.11 -73.92 -61.20
C GLN A 124 -43.85 -73.28 -60.59
N LYS A 125 -42.76 -73.18 -61.37
CA LYS A 125 -41.50 -72.56 -60.90
C LYS A 125 -41.61 -71.04 -60.80
N LEU A 126 -42.33 -70.40 -61.73
CA LEU A 126 -42.65 -68.97 -61.67
C LEU A 126 -43.53 -68.64 -60.45
N GLU A 127 -44.50 -69.51 -60.15
CA GLU A 127 -45.39 -69.34 -58.99
C GLU A 127 -44.62 -69.39 -57.66
N ILE A 128 -43.66 -70.32 -57.52
CA ILE A 128 -42.75 -70.38 -56.36
C ILE A 128 -41.97 -69.06 -56.21
N ALA A 129 -41.40 -68.52 -57.30
CA ALA A 129 -40.67 -67.26 -57.26
C ALA A 129 -41.56 -66.05 -56.92
N ARG A 130 -42.84 -66.06 -57.37
CA ARG A 130 -43.82 -65.03 -56.96
C ARG A 130 -44.11 -65.10 -55.46
N LEU A 131 -44.33 -66.30 -54.91
CA LEU A 131 -44.57 -66.49 -53.47
C LEU A 131 -43.37 -66.05 -52.63
N GLU A 132 -42.15 -66.32 -53.11
CA GLU A 132 -40.92 -65.88 -52.45
C GLU A 132 -40.78 -64.34 -52.43
N GLU A 133 -41.07 -63.65 -53.55
CA GLU A 133 -41.10 -62.18 -53.58
C GLU A 133 -42.13 -61.62 -52.58
N ILE A 134 -43.35 -62.17 -52.54
CA ILE A 134 -44.40 -61.72 -51.62
C ILE A 134 -43.95 -61.93 -50.17
N THR A 135 -43.37 -63.09 -49.86
CA THR A 135 -42.88 -63.43 -48.51
C THR A 135 -41.77 -62.46 -48.07
N LEU A 136 -40.80 -62.19 -48.94
CA LEU A 136 -39.73 -61.24 -48.67
C LEU A 136 -40.22 -59.80 -48.57
N THR A 137 -41.26 -59.43 -49.31
CA THR A 137 -41.91 -58.12 -49.18
C THR A 137 -42.52 -57.95 -47.78
N LYS A 138 -43.27 -58.96 -47.30
CA LYS A 138 -43.82 -58.95 -45.94
C LYS A 138 -42.73 -58.98 -44.87
N SER A 139 -41.63 -59.71 -45.11
CA SER A 139 -40.47 -59.71 -44.22
C SER A 139 -39.78 -58.34 -44.17
N LEU A 140 -39.68 -57.64 -45.29
CA LEU A 140 -39.12 -56.28 -45.34
C LEU A 140 -39.99 -55.29 -44.57
N ASP A 141 -41.31 -55.37 -44.72
CA ASP A 141 -42.24 -54.53 -43.97
C ASP A 141 -42.12 -54.79 -42.45
N ALA A 142 -42.01 -56.05 -42.03
CA ALA A 142 -41.78 -56.41 -40.64
C ALA A 142 -40.42 -55.87 -40.12
N ALA A 143 -39.36 -55.94 -40.93
CA ALA A 143 -38.06 -55.37 -40.56
C ALA A 143 -38.11 -53.84 -40.44
N LYS A 144 -38.85 -53.15 -41.31
CA LYS A 144 -39.07 -51.70 -41.21
C LYS A 144 -39.83 -51.33 -39.93
N GLN A 145 -40.87 -52.10 -39.57
CA GLN A 145 -41.56 -51.91 -38.30
C GLN A 145 -40.63 -52.07 -37.08
N LYS A 146 -39.64 -52.97 -37.14
CA LYS A 146 -38.62 -53.06 -36.08
C LYS A 146 -37.79 -51.78 -35.96
N VAL A 147 -37.44 -51.14 -37.08
CA VAL A 147 -36.74 -49.84 -37.09
C VAL A 147 -37.62 -48.75 -36.47
N ASP A 148 -38.90 -48.69 -36.83
CA ASP A 148 -39.85 -47.72 -36.26
C ASP A 148 -40.01 -47.90 -34.75
N ASN A 149 -40.12 -49.15 -34.28
CA ASN A 149 -40.13 -49.48 -32.85
C ASN A 149 -38.82 -49.06 -32.15
N ALA A 150 -37.67 -49.27 -32.80
CA ALA A 150 -36.39 -48.84 -32.27
C ALA A 150 -36.27 -47.31 -32.20
N ASN A 151 -36.78 -46.57 -33.19
CA ASN A 151 -36.86 -45.11 -33.15
C ASN A 151 -37.75 -44.63 -32.00
N ALA A 152 -38.93 -45.23 -31.82
CA ALA A 152 -39.82 -44.90 -30.71
C ALA A 152 -39.15 -45.15 -29.34
N ASN A 153 -38.35 -46.21 -29.23
CA ASN A 153 -37.56 -46.49 -28.02
C ASN A 153 -36.46 -45.46 -27.76
N ILE A 154 -35.78 -44.98 -28.81
CA ILE A 154 -34.79 -43.90 -28.71
C ILE A 154 -35.47 -42.62 -28.22
N ASP A 155 -36.58 -42.22 -28.84
CA ASP A 155 -37.33 -41.02 -28.48
C ASP A 155 -37.79 -41.06 -27.01
N SER A 156 -38.29 -42.22 -26.57
CA SER A 156 -38.69 -42.43 -25.17
C SER A 156 -37.50 -42.31 -24.21
N ALA A 157 -36.36 -42.92 -24.54
CA ALA A 157 -35.13 -42.84 -23.73
C ALA A 157 -34.55 -41.41 -23.69
N GLN A 158 -34.60 -40.68 -24.81
CA GLN A 158 -34.17 -39.28 -24.89
C GLN A 158 -35.07 -38.36 -24.07
N LYS A 159 -36.39 -38.53 -24.15
CA LYS A 159 -37.34 -37.78 -23.31
C LYS A 159 -37.05 -38.00 -21.82
N ALA A 160 -36.88 -39.25 -21.39
CA ALA A 160 -36.54 -39.57 -20.01
C ALA A 160 -35.22 -38.93 -19.55
N PHE A 161 -34.19 -38.89 -20.41
CA PHE A 161 -32.94 -38.21 -20.12
C PHE A 161 -33.10 -36.68 -20.03
N SER A 162 -33.86 -36.07 -20.94
CA SER A 162 -34.11 -34.63 -20.94
C SER A 162 -34.88 -34.15 -19.70
N THR A 163 -35.80 -34.98 -19.17
CA THR A 163 -36.49 -34.71 -17.90
C THR A 163 -35.49 -34.69 -16.74
N LEU A 164 -34.57 -35.66 -16.68
CA LEU A 164 -33.53 -35.71 -15.64
C LEU A 164 -32.57 -34.50 -15.74
N GLU A 165 -32.22 -34.06 -16.96
CA GLU A 165 -31.42 -32.84 -17.14
C GLU A 165 -32.15 -31.58 -16.67
N ALA A 166 -33.46 -31.49 -16.92
CA ALA A 166 -34.28 -30.38 -16.43
C ALA A 166 -34.37 -30.40 -14.89
N GLU A 167 -34.62 -31.56 -14.28
CA GLU A 167 -34.62 -31.77 -12.83
C GLU A 167 -33.26 -31.43 -12.18
N GLN A 168 -32.15 -31.52 -12.92
CA GLN A 168 -30.82 -31.14 -12.43
C GLN A 168 -30.56 -29.63 -12.50
N LYS A 169 -31.03 -28.95 -13.56
CA LYS A 169 -30.76 -27.51 -13.78
C LYS A 169 -31.32 -26.62 -12.67
N ASP A 170 -32.49 -26.95 -12.14
CA ASP A 170 -33.15 -26.16 -11.09
C ASP A 170 -32.32 -26.15 -9.77
N PRO A 171 -31.93 -27.30 -9.19
CA PRO A 171 -30.98 -27.35 -8.09
C PRO A 171 -29.64 -26.67 -8.38
N ASP A 172 -29.08 -26.84 -9.59
CA ASP A 172 -27.80 -26.23 -9.96
C ASP A 172 -27.84 -24.71 -9.89
N TYR A 173 -28.90 -24.11 -10.43
CA TYR A 173 -29.13 -22.68 -10.35
C TYR A 173 -29.26 -22.21 -8.89
N LEU A 174 -30.07 -22.90 -8.09
CA LEU A 174 -30.27 -22.55 -6.68
C LEU A 174 -28.97 -22.67 -5.87
N LEU A 175 -28.17 -23.69 -6.12
CA LEU A 175 -26.86 -23.86 -5.48
C LEU A 175 -25.93 -22.69 -5.79
N ASN A 176 -25.87 -22.24 -7.04
CA ASN A 176 -25.08 -21.07 -7.42
C ASN A 176 -25.56 -19.80 -6.70
N VAL A 177 -26.89 -19.62 -6.54
CA VAL A 177 -27.46 -18.49 -5.79
C VAL A 177 -27.05 -18.56 -4.31
N TYR A 178 -27.11 -19.73 -3.68
CA TYR A 178 -26.68 -19.90 -2.29
C TYR A 178 -25.17 -19.73 -2.12
N ASP A 179 -24.35 -20.24 -3.05
CA ASP A 179 -22.91 -20.05 -3.06
C ASP A 179 -22.56 -18.56 -3.13
N ALA A 180 -23.20 -17.80 -4.03
CA ALA A 180 -23.04 -16.35 -4.10
C ALA A 180 -23.44 -15.64 -2.78
N ARG A 181 -24.54 -16.06 -2.15
CA ARG A 181 -24.98 -15.51 -0.85
C ARG A 181 -23.99 -15.84 0.27
N ILE A 182 -23.48 -17.06 0.34
CA ILE A 182 -22.46 -17.49 1.30
C ILE A 182 -21.20 -16.64 1.13
N ILE A 183 -20.69 -16.51 -0.10
CA ILE A 183 -19.51 -15.70 -0.41
C ILE A 183 -19.71 -14.24 0.02
N SER A 184 -20.87 -13.65 -0.31
CA SER A 184 -21.17 -12.26 0.07
C SER A 184 -21.23 -12.07 1.60
N THR A 185 -21.78 -13.03 2.33
CA THR A 185 -21.88 -12.99 3.80
C THR A 185 -20.53 -13.25 4.46
N GLN A 186 -19.70 -14.14 3.89
CA GLN A 186 -18.31 -14.35 4.30
C GLN A 186 -17.48 -13.08 4.11
N ALA A 187 -17.64 -12.36 3.00
CA ALA A 187 -16.95 -11.09 2.78
C ALA A 187 -17.34 -10.04 3.84
N GLN A 188 -18.61 -9.98 4.25
CA GLN A 188 -19.05 -9.13 5.36
C GLN A 188 -18.42 -9.55 6.69
N LEU A 189 -18.34 -10.86 6.96
CA LEU A 189 -17.70 -11.39 8.15
C LEU A 189 -16.19 -11.10 8.18
N THR A 190 -15.50 -11.19 7.04
CA THR A 190 -14.08 -10.85 6.94
C THR A 190 -13.83 -9.38 7.25
N ARG A 191 -14.60 -8.46 6.65
CA ARG A 191 -14.50 -7.02 6.97
C ARG A 191 -14.70 -6.76 8.46
N LEU A 192 -15.71 -7.40 9.06
CA LEU A 192 -15.97 -7.26 10.49
C LEU A 192 -14.84 -7.83 11.35
N LYS A 193 -14.22 -8.94 10.93
CA LYS A 193 -13.03 -9.50 11.61
C LYS A 193 -11.84 -8.57 11.50
N ASP A 194 -11.65 -7.91 10.36
CA ASP A 194 -10.61 -6.90 10.17
C ASP A 194 -10.84 -5.72 11.12
N ASP A 195 -12.08 -5.21 11.21
CA ASP A 195 -12.45 -4.15 12.15
C ASP A 195 -12.19 -4.55 13.61
N ILE A 196 -12.50 -5.80 13.99
CA ILE A 196 -12.21 -6.35 15.32
C ILE A 196 -10.70 -6.47 15.55
N SER A 197 -9.94 -6.88 14.53
CA SER A 197 -8.47 -7.00 14.63
C SER A 197 -7.80 -5.65 14.84
N GLN A 198 -8.35 -4.59 14.22
CA GLN A 198 -7.90 -3.22 14.39
C GLN A 198 -8.26 -2.63 15.75
N ALA A 199 -9.18 -3.25 16.48
CA ALA A 199 -9.53 -2.83 17.83
C ALA A 199 -8.36 -2.98 18.83
N GLN A 200 -7.39 -3.86 18.53
CA GLN A 200 -6.10 -3.91 19.23
C GLN A 200 -5.08 -3.02 18.53
N ILE A 201 -4.79 -1.88 19.15
CA ILE A 201 -3.86 -0.90 18.59
C ILE A 201 -2.45 -1.32 18.95
N ARG A 202 -1.66 -1.62 17.92
CA ARG A 202 -0.29 -2.11 18.06
C ARG A 202 0.75 -1.08 17.66
N SER A 203 1.91 -1.15 18.28
CA SER A 203 3.03 -0.27 17.98
C SER A 203 3.61 -0.52 16.58
N PRO A 204 3.70 0.49 15.69
CA PRO A 204 4.27 0.31 14.34
C PRO A 204 5.80 0.16 14.35
N ALA A 205 6.46 0.63 15.41
CA ALA A 205 7.92 0.61 15.57
C ALA A 205 8.29 0.38 17.05
N SER A 206 9.55 0.04 17.30
CA SER A 206 10.09 0.08 18.66
C SER A 206 10.47 1.52 19.01
N GLY A 207 10.19 1.97 20.22
CA GLY A 207 10.44 3.35 20.64
C GLY A 207 10.01 3.63 22.08
N ARG A 208 9.94 4.92 22.44
CA ARG A 208 9.39 5.39 23.70
C ARG A 208 8.08 6.12 23.50
N ILE A 209 7.17 5.97 24.46
CA ILE A 209 5.93 6.76 24.50
C ILE A 209 6.31 8.20 24.86
N LEU A 210 6.08 9.13 23.94
CA LEU A 210 6.42 10.54 24.11
C LEU A 210 5.33 11.29 24.89
N ARG A 211 4.07 10.93 24.62
CA ARG A 211 2.90 11.58 25.23
C ARG A 211 1.68 10.67 25.18
N ILE A 212 0.87 10.67 26.24
CA ILE A 212 -0.42 9.98 26.27
C ILE A 212 -1.55 11.02 26.28
N LEU A 213 -2.32 11.07 25.19
CA LEU A 213 -3.42 12.01 25.02
C LEU A 213 -4.71 11.47 25.65
N GLN A 214 -4.90 10.14 25.64
CA GLN A 214 -6.09 9.47 26.18
C GLN A 214 -5.72 8.37 27.19
N LYS A 215 -5.50 8.74 28.46
CA LYS A 215 -5.09 7.77 29.50
C LYS A 215 -6.24 6.94 30.06
N ASN A 216 -7.42 7.55 30.23
CA ASN A 216 -8.56 6.95 30.91
C ASN A 216 -9.52 6.28 29.93
N ALA A 217 -10.22 5.25 30.41
CA ALA A 217 -11.24 4.56 29.64
C ALA A 217 -12.40 5.51 29.26
N ARG A 218 -12.72 5.60 27.97
CA ARG A 218 -13.76 6.50 27.43
C ARG A 218 -14.18 6.11 26.03
N HIS A 219 -15.29 6.67 25.55
CA HIS A 219 -15.64 6.55 24.13
C HIS A 219 -14.76 7.46 23.27
N VAL A 220 -14.31 6.93 22.14
CA VAL A 220 -13.50 7.61 21.12
C VAL A 220 -14.09 7.36 19.74
N ALA A 221 -13.99 8.36 18.87
CA ALA A 221 -14.32 8.21 17.45
C ALA A 221 -13.09 7.71 16.67
N ALA A 222 -13.31 7.13 15.48
CA ALA A 222 -12.21 6.82 14.57
C ALA A 222 -11.41 8.09 14.23
N GLY A 223 -10.09 7.98 14.19
CA GLY A 223 -9.15 9.08 13.99
C GLY A 223 -8.78 9.85 15.27
N THR A 224 -9.39 9.56 16.41
CA THR A 224 -9.02 10.22 17.69
C THR A 224 -7.58 9.87 18.04
N GLU A 225 -6.71 10.87 18.24
CA GLU A 225 -5.33 10.66 18.68
C GLU A 225 -5.29 10.13 20.13
N ILE A 226 -4.53 9.04 20.34
CA ILE A 226 -4.47 8.31 21.61
C ILE A 226 -3.15 8.59 22.31
N LEU A 227 -2.03 8.40 21.61
CA LEU A 227 -0.70 8.62 22.13
C LEU A 227 0.30 8.89 21.01
N GLU A 228 1.48 9.36 21.40
CA GLU A 228 2.59 9.62 20.49
C GLU A 228 3.76 8.72 20.84
N LEU A 229 4.36 8.13 19.82
CA LEU A 229 5.49 7.23 19.91
C LEU A 229 6.67 7.81 19.13
N GLY A 230 7.88 7.68 19.64
CA GLY A 230 9.06 8.04 18.87
C GLY A 230 10.35 7.42 19.38
N ASN A 231 11.38 7.46 18.55
CA ASN A 231 12.72 7.02 18.96
C ASN A 231 13.46 8.17 19.66
N SER A 232 13.62 8.07 20.98
CA SER A 232 14.33 9.08 21.78
C SER A 232 15.82 9.22 21.45
N SER A 233 16.42 8.22 20.78
CA SER A 233 17.83 8.25 20.40
C SER A 233 18.07 8.89 19.02
N ASP A 234 17.02 9.13 18.24
CA ASP A 234 17.10 9.74 16.90
C ASP A 234 16.52 11.14 16.94
N LEU A 235 17.31 12.05 17.52
CA LEU A 235 16.99 13.47 17.68
C LEU A 235 17.64 14.30 16.58
N GLU A 236 16.94 15.35 16.18
CA GLU A 236 17.48 16.45 15.40
C GLU A 236 17.21 17.78 16.09
N ILE A 237 17.98 18.77 15.68
CA ILE A 237 17.92 20.14 16.17
C ILE A 237 17.15 20.97 15.15
N VAL A 238 16.12 21.65 15.61
CA VAL A 238 15.29 22.54 14.81
C VAL A 238 15.44 23.94 15.35
N VAL A 239 16.02 24.83 14.56
CA VAL A 239 16.23 26.25 14.89
C VAL A 239 15.40 27.08 13.94
N ASP A 240 14.58 27.99 14.47
CA ASP A 240 13.83 28.96 13.68
C ASP A 240 14.67 30.24 13.52
N LEU A 241 15.30 30.43 12.37
CA LEU A 241 16.05 31.65 12.04
C LEU A 241 15.17 32.65 11.30
N LEU A 242 15.51 33.94 11.37
CA LEU A 242 14.93 34.92 10.44
C LEU A 242 15.33 34.53 9.01
N SER A 243 14.40 34.72 8.08
CA SER A 243 14.63 34.39 6.66
C SER A 243 15.84 35.10 6.05
N ASN A 244 16.13 36.34 6.49
CA ASN A 244 17.32 37.09 6.05
C ASN A 244 18.62 36.44 6.55
N ASP A 245 18.67 36.04 7.82
CA ASP A 245 19.86 35.42 8.42
C ASP A 245 20.10 34.01 7.86
N ALA A 246 19.02 33.30 7.50
CA ALA A 246 19.10 31.95 6.97
C ALA A 246 19.86 31.86 5.63
N ILE A 247 20.03 32.97 4.90
CA ILE A 247 20.80 33.05 3.65
C ILE A 247 22.30 32.82 3.89
N GLU A 248 22.79 33.18 5.08
CA GLU A 248 24.20 33.03 5.45
C GLU A 248 24.53 31.61 5.92
N VAL A 249 23.53 30.78 6.18
CA VAL A 249 23.69 29.41 6.69
C VAL A 249 23.70 28.41 5.54
N GLN A 250 24.69 27.52 5.53
CA GLN A 250 24.84 26.48 4.52
C GLN A 250 24.77 25.07 5.13
N PRO A 251 24.30 24.06 4.36
CA PRO A 251 24.45 22.67 4.73
C PRO A 251 25.91 22.33 5.01
N GLY A 252 26.17 21.85 6.23
CA GLY A 252 27.50 21.47 6.69
C GLY A 252 28.13 22.41 7.70
N ASP A 253 27.54 23.58 7.95
CA ASP A 253 28.03 24.51 8.96
C ASP A 253 28.06 23.88 10.35
N LYS A 254 29.08 24.26 11.13
CA LYS A 254 29.19 23.83 12.53
C LYS A 254 28.18 24.60 13.36
N MET A 255 27.47 23.89 14.22
CA MET A 255 26.50 24.47 15.15
C MET A 255 26.84 24.00 16.57
N LEU A 256 26.94 24.96 17.50
CA LEU A 256 27.07 24.69 18.92
C LEU A 256 25.68 24.77 19.55
N VAL A 257 25.28 23.72 20.27
CA VAL A 257 23.98 23.61 20.92
C VAL A 257 24.17 23.64 22.43
N SER A 258 23.61 24.63 23.11
CA SER A 258 23.68 24.81 24.55
C SER A 258 22.36 24.41 25.22
N VAL A 259 22.47 23.64 26.29
CA VAL A 259 21.35 23.27 27.18
C VAL A 259 21.79 23.48 28.62
N GLY A 260 21.41 24.61 29.21
CA GLY A 260 22.03 25.09 30.45
C GLY A 260 23.54 25.28 30.22
N ASP A 261 24.35 24.73 31.12
CA ASP A 261 25.82 24.85 31.06
C ASP A 261 26.50 23.84 30.12
N ARG A 262 25.74 22.90 29.54
CA ARG A 262 26.28 21.87 28.65
C ARG A 262 26.24 22.33 27.20
N VAL A 263 27.35 22.14 26.49
CA VAL A 263 27.50 22.47 25.07
C VAL A 263 27.73 21.19 24.28
N PHE A 264 26.99 21.04 23.17
CA PHE A 264 27.04 19.91 22.27
C PHE A 264 27.39 20.38 20.86
N ASN A 265 28.09 19.54 20.11
CA ASN A 265 28.41 19.76 18.72
C ASN A 265 27.28 19.25 17.83
N ALA A 266 26.87 20.08 16.88
CA ALA A 266 25.92 19.74 15.84
C ALA A 266 26.44 20.22 14.47
N LYS A 267 25.86 19.70 13.41
CA LYS A 267 26.15 20.09 12.04
C LYS A 267 24.87 20.37 11.29
N VAL A 268 24.80 21.50 10.60
CA VAL A 268 23.65 21.85 9.77
C VAL A 268 23.49 20.79 8.68
N LYS A 269 22.29 20.22 8.59
CA LYS A 269 21.93 19.21 7.60
C LYS A 269 21.33 19.86 6.36
N TYR A 270 20.33 20.72 6.56
CA TYR A 270 19.70 21.50 5.51
C TYR A 270 18.85 22.62 6.12
N ILE A 271 18.47 23.57 5.28
CA ILE A 271 17.52 24.64 5.57
C ILE A 271 16.21 24.27 4.87
N GLU A 272 15.08 24.32 5.58
CA GLU A 272 13.78 24.03 4.97
C GLU A 272 13.46 25.07 3.88
N PRO A 273 12.86 24.67 2.74
CA PRO A 273 12.66 25.56 1.59
C PRO A 273 11.51 26.56 1.77
N SER A 274 10.73 26.45 2.84
CA SER A 274 9.55 27.29 3.09
C SER A 274 9.74 28.08 4.38
N ALA A 275 9.53 29.40 4.28
CA ALA A 275 9.36 30.25 5.45
C ALA A 275 7.96 30.10 6.06
N PHE A 276 7.82 30.50 7.33
CA PHE A 276 6.54 30.61 8.02
C PHE A 276 6.50 31.91 8.83
N THR A 277 5.29 32.45 9.02
CA THR A 277 5.08 33.66 9.83
C THR A 277 5.03 33.29 11.31
N LYS A 278 5.79 34.00 12.14
CA LYS A 278 5.74 33.88 13.60
C LYS A 278 5.60 35.26 14.21
N VAL A 279 4.65 35.41 15.13
CA VAL A 279 4.51 36.65 15.91
C VAL A 279 5.55 36.61 17.04
N SER A 280 6.41 37.62 17.09
CA SER A 280 7.41 37.76 18.15
C SER A 280 6.76 38.12 19.49
N ALA A 281 7.54 38.07 20.58
CA ALA A 281 7.05 38.49 21.91
C ALA A 281 6.63 39.97 21.95
N LEU A 282 7.09 40.78 21.00
CA LEU A 282 6.75 42.19 20.84
C LEU A 282 5.54 42.43 19.92
N GLY A 283 4.89 41.37 19.42
CA GLY A 283 3.74 41.47 18.53
C GLY A 283 4.09 41.74 17.06
N VAL A 284 5.37 41.68 16.69
CA VAL A 284 5.84 41.90 15.32
C VAL A 284 5.79 40.58 14.55
N GLU A 285 5.20 40.60 13.36
CA GLU A 285 5.20 39.46 12.45
C GLU A 285 6.56 39.32 11.76
N GLU A 286 7.18 38.15 11.91
CA GLU A 286 8.48 37.84 11.33
C GLU A 286 8.39 36.61 10.42
N GLN A 287 9.07 36.67 9.28
CA GLN A 287 9.27 35.50 8.42
C GLN A 287 10.48 34.70 8.89
N ARG A 288 10.23 33.45 9.30
CA ARG A 288 11.26 32.54 9.82
C ARG A 288 11.37 31.28 8.98
N VAL A 289 12.56 30.69 8.95
CA VAL A 289 12.85 29.42 8.27
C VAL A 289 13.44 28.46 9.27
N ASN A 290 13.09 27.17 9.17
CA ASN A 290 13.69 26.15 10.01
C ASN A 290 15.04 25.71 9.43
N VAL A 291 16.08 25.78 10.25
CA VAL A 291 17.36 25.12 10.00
C VAL A 291 17.38 23.81 10.78
N ILE A 292 17.66 22.72 10.06
CA ILE A 292 17.70 21.37 10.63
C ILE A 292 19.16 20.98 10.79
N ALA A 293 19.56 20.59 11.99
CA ALA A 293 20.92 20.14 12.29
C ALA A 293 20.94 18.76 12.98
N ASN A 294 22.00 18.01 12.70
CA ASN A 294 22.27 16.72 13.31
C ASN A 294 23.20 16.90 14.50
N LEU A 295 22.85 16.29 15.63
CA LEU A 295 23.70 16.22 16.79
C LEU A 295 24.84 15.23 16.54
N LEU A 296 26.09 15.63 16.83
CA LEU A 296 27.27 14.82 16.59
C LEU A 296 27.69 14.03 17.82
N ASP A 297 27.49 14.58 19.03
CA ASP A 297 27.84 13.85 20.24
C ASP A 297 26.78 12.77 20.57
N THR A 298 27.24 11.66 21.14
CA THR A 298 26.42 10.52 21.54
C THR A 298 26.11 10.56 23.04
N ASN A 299 25.10 9.78 23.49
CA ASN A 299 24.70 9.66 24.90
C ASN A 299 24.16 10.95 25.55
N ILE A 300 23.44 11.76 24.78
CA ILE A 300 22.82 12.98 25.29
C ILE A 300 21.43 12.66 25.85
N LEU A 301 21.19 13.01 27.12
CA LEU A 301 19.87 12.94 27.78
C LEU A 301 19.01 14.17 27.42
N LEU A 302 18.60 14.28 26.16
CA LEU A 302 17.59 15.25 25.74
C LEU A 302 16.30 14.52 25.33
N GLY A 303 15.16 15.11 25.65
CA GLY A 303 13.86 14.63 25.21
C GLY A 303 13.38 15.31 23.93
N ASP A 304 12.16 15.00 23.50
CA ASP A 304 11.49 15.72 22.41
C ASP A 304 11.10 17.13 22.86
N ARG A 305 11.20 18.11 21.96
CA ARG A 305 10.79 19.52 22.17
C ARG A 305 11.47 20.24 23.33
N TYR A 306 12.66 19.82 23.73
CA TYR A 306 13.44 20.54 24.73
C TYR A 306 13.88 21.91 24.18
N ARG A 307 13.87 22.92 25.05
CA ARG A 307 14.46 24.22 24.75
C ARG A 307 15.98 24.08 24.70
N ILE A 308 16.57 24.66 23.68
CA ILE A 308 18.01 24.68 23.42
C ILE A 308 18.35 26.05 22.87
N ASP A 309 19.57 26.50 23.10
CA ASP A 309 20.13 27.69 22.46
C ASP A 309 21.20 27.25 21.46
N THR A 310 21.31 27.93 20.32
CA THR A 310 22.20 27.50 19.23
C THR A 310 23.04 28.65 18.72
N LYS A 311 24.33 28.38 18.47
CA LYS A 311 25.24 29.28 17.75
C LYS A 311 25.72 28.59 16.49
N THR A 312 25.36 29.12 15.33
CA THR A 312 25.82 28.61 14.03
C THR A 312 27.06 29.38 13.61
N VAL A 313 28.10 28.66 13.19
CA VAL A 313 29.34 29.26 12.67
C VAL A 313 29.16 29.48 11.17
N ILE A 314 28.90 30.73 10.77
CA ILE A 314 28.68 31.13 9.37
C ILE A 314 29.97 31.28 8.55
N ALA A 315 31.08 31.58 9.22
CA ALA A 315 32.39 31.70 8.61
C ALA A 315 33.48 31.34 9.63
N GLU A 316 34.47 30.56 9.20
CA GLU A 316 35.67 30.22 9.98
C GLU A 316 36.87 30.36 9.06
N GLN A 317 37.80 31.25 9.42
CA GLN A 317 39.08 31.41 8.73
C GLN A 317 40.22 31.15 9.72
N LYS A 318 41.29 30.53 9.23
CA LYS A 318 42.50 30.24 10.02
C LYS A 318 43.67 31.01 9.44
N ASN A 319 44.60 31.40 10.30
CA ASN A 319 45.83 32.12 9.94
C ASN A 319 45.54 33.44 9.20
N VAL A 320 44.61 34.24 9.74
CA VAL A 320 44.27 35.57 9.22
C VAL A 320 44.74 36.67 10.17
N LEU A 321 45.16 37.80 9.62
CA LEU A 321 45.48 38.98 10.42
C LEU A 321 44.17 39.67 10.82
N VAL A 322 43.89 39.74 12.12
CA VAL A 322 42.73 40.44 12.65
C VAL A 322 43.14 41.68 13.42
N ILE A 323 42.28 42.68 13.38
CA ILE A 323 42.38 43.88 14.21
C ILE A 323 41.08 44.08 14.99
N PRO A 324 41.12 44.70 16.18
CA PRO A 324 39.90 45.09 16.87
C PRO A 324 39.09 46.05 16.01
N LEU A 325 37.77 45.84 15.95
CA LEU A 325 36.86 46.69 15.19
C LEU A 325 36.95 48.16 15.63
N SER A 326 37.29 48.41 16.90
CA SER A 326 37.51 49.75 17.47
C SER A 326 38.69 50.53 16.88
N ALA A 327 39.62 49.88 16.17
CA ALA A 327 40.74 50.54 15.49
C ALA A 327 40.38 51.03 14.08
N LEU A 328 39.29 50.51 13.52
CA LEU A 328 38.89 50.71 12.14
C LEU A 328 38.01 51.94 12.00
N PHE A 329 38.32 52.83 11.06
CA PHE A 329 37.49 54.01 10.78
C PHE A 329 37.40 54.26 9.27
N ARG A 330 36.37 55.00 8.87
CA ARG A 330 36.16 55.37 7.46
C ARG A 330 37.05 56.55 7.07
N CYS A 331 37.77 56.40 5.96
CA CYS A 331 38.55 57.45 5.33
C CYS A 331 38.08 57.61 3.88
N GLU A 332 37.30 58.67 3.62
CA GLU A 332 36.61 58.87 2.35
C GLU A 332 35.75 57.63 1.98
N HIS A 333 36.07 56.96 0.88
CA HIS A 333 35.36 55.76 0.41
C HIS A 333 35.97 54.45 0.92
N ASN A 334 37.11 54.50 1.60
CA ASN A 334 37.90 53.32 2.01
C ASN A 334 37.88 53.12 3.52
N TRP A 335 38.40 51.97 3.95
CA TRP A 335 38.68 51.69 5.35
C TRP A 335 40.13 52.05 5.66
N CYS A 336 40.36 52.69 6.81
CA CYS A 336 41.70 53.04 7.27
C CYS A 336 41.90 52.63 8.72
N VAL A 337 43.18 52.49 9.06
CA VAL A 337 43.66 52.43 10.43
C VAL A 337 44.82 53.41 10.61
N PHE A 338 45.12 53.74 11.86
CA PHE A 338 46.31 54.50 12.20
C PHE A 338 47.38 53.55 12.74
N VAL A 339 48.49 53.45 12.01
CA VAL A 339 49.67 52.64 12.38
C VAL A 339 50.69 53.53 13.07
N VAL A 340 51.31 53.06 14.13
CA VAL A 340 52.38 53.77 14.84
C VAL A 340 53.73 53.31 14.29
N GLU A 341 54.45 54.20 13.62
CA GLU A 341 55.78 54.00 13.07
C GLU A 341 56.72 55.08 13.62
N GLU A 342 57.82 54.68 14.27
CA GLU A 342 58.82 55.60 14.86
C GLU A 342 58.24 56.71 15.76
N GLY A 343 57.16 56.40 16.50
CA GLY A 343 56.49 57.35 17.40
C GLY A 343 55.60 58.38 16.69
N LYS A 344 55.31 58.20 15.40
CA LYS A 344 54.33 58.98 14.63
C LYS A 344 53.19 58.09 14.14
N ILE A 345 52.01 58.67 14.03
CA ILE A 345 50.86 58.01 13.40
C ILE A 345 50.95 58.14 11.88
N ARG A 346 50.78 57.02 11.19
CA ARG A 346 50.61 56.92 9.75
C ARG A 346 49.21 56.39 9.42
N LYS A 347 48.42 57.17 8.69
CA LYS A 347 47.13 56.73 8.16
C LYS A 347 47.38 55.70 7.07
N THR A 348 46.92 54.47 7.28
CA THR A 348 47.13 53.36 6.36
C THR A 348 45.78 52.85 5.90
N MET A 349 45.58 52.85 4.59
CA MET A 349 44.38 52.28 3.96
C MET A 349 44.45 50.75 4.06
N VAL A 350 43.34 50.14 4.46
CA VAL A 350 43.24 48.69 4.62
C VAL A 350 42.09 48.12 3.80
N GLU A 351 42.34 46.95 3.23
CA GLU A 351 41.31 46.13 2.61
C GLU A 351 40.85 45.11 3.66
N ILE A 352 39.57 45.17 4.04
CA ILE A 352 39.00 44.30 5.07
C ILE A 352 38.29 43.10 4.44
N GLY A 353 38.32 41.99 5.17
CA GLY A 353 37.58 40.77 4.83
C GLY A 353 36.41 40.55 5.77
N GLN A 354 36.34 39.36 6.36
CA GLN A 354 35.29 39.01 7.31
C GLN A 354 35.34 39.87 8.57
N ARG A 355 34.17 40.15 9.14
CA ARG A 355 34.02 40.93 10.37
C ARG A 355 33.04 40.25 11.31
N ASN A 356 33.37 40.28 12.60
CA ASN A 356 32.43 39.96 13.67
C ASN A 356 32.26 41.18 14.60
N ASP A 357 31.51 41.00 15.69
CA ASP A 357 31.18 42.10 16.63
C ASP A 357 32.40 42.71 17.32
N PHE A 358 33.55 42.04 17.31
CA PHE A 358 34.74 42.43 18.07
C PHE A 358 35.95 42.74 17.17
N GLU A 359 36.10 42.01 16.07
CA GLU A 359 37.32 41.95 15.26
C GLU A 359 36.99 41.98 13.76
N THR A 360 37.93 42.46 12.97
CA THR A 360 37.87 42.48 11.50
C THR A 360 39.14 41.92 10.90
N GLU A 361 38.97 41.03 9.92
CA GLU A 361 40.04 40.51 9.08
C GLU A 361 40.62 41.63 8.19
N VAL A 362 41.93 41.72 8.13
CA VAL A 362 42.66 42.61 7.22
C VAL A 362 43.34 41.77 6.14
N ILE A 363 42.85 41.91 4.91
CA ILE A 363 43.39 41.20 3.73
C ILE A 363 44.66 41.91 3.23
N ARG A 364 44.66 43.25 3.21
CA ARG A 364 45.81 44.06 2.76
C ARG A 364 45.92 45.36 3.54
N GLY A 365 47.14 45.90 3.54
CA GLY A 365 47.45 47.23 4.09
C GLY A 365 48.19 47.19 5.42
N LEU A 366 48.21 46.04 6.12
CA LEU A 366 48.95 45.85 7.37
C LEU A 366 49.83 44.61 7.33
N LYS A 367 50.87 44.64 8.16
CA LYS A 367 51.74 43.49 8.44
C LYS A 367 51.55 43.02 9.88
N GLU A 368 51.84 41.75 10.12
CA GLU A 368 51.87 41.21 11.47
C GLU A 368 52.79 42.05 12.37
N ARG A 369 52.36 42.25 13.63
CA ARG A 369 53.07 42.99 14.68
C ARG A 369 53.18 44.50 14.48
N GLU A 370 52.51 45.08 13.48
CA GLU A 370 52.35 46.54 13.43
C GLU A 370 51.46 47.02 14.57
N LYS A 371 51.85 48.13 15.22
CA LYS A 371 51.08 48.73 16.31
C LYS A 371 50.03 49.66 15.73
N ILE A 372 48.78 49.46 16.12
CA ILE A 372 47.65 50.27 15.67
C ILE A 372 47.03 51.06 16.83
N VAL A 373 46.37 52.17 16.50
CA VAL A 373 45.63 52.99 17.47
C VAL A 373 44.21 52.46 17.63
N LEU A 374 43.81 52.17 18.86
CA LEU A 374 42.42 51.85 19.21
C LEU A 374 41.63 53.13 19.46
N TYR A 375 40.36 53.16 19.06
CA TYR A 375 39.42 54.29 19.28
C TYR A 375 39.96 55.65 18.78
N PRO A 376 40.34 55.78 17.49
CA PRO A 376 40.87 57.03 16.98
C PRO A 376 39.81 58.13 16.98
N SER A 377 40.15 59.32 17.50
CA SER A 377 39.29 60.50 17.42
C SER A 377 39.44 61.22 16.07
N GLU A 378 38.42 61.97 15.64
CA GLU A 378 38.47 62.76 14.39
C GLU A 378 39.59 63.83 14.38
N GLN A 379 40.15 64.14 15.53
CA GLN A 379 41.22 65.13 15.70
C GLN A 379 42.60 64.56 15.33
N ILE A 380 42.73 63.24 15.24
CA ILE A 380 44.00 62.58 14.86
C ILE A 380 44.20 62.73 13.36
N LYS A 381 45.25 63.46 12.98
CA LYS A 381 45.73 63.60 11.61
C LYS A 381 47.00 62.79 11.41
N ASP A 382 47.26 62.50 10.14
CA ASP A 382 48.49 61.83 9.72
C ASP A 382 49.72 62.64 10.16
N GLY A 383 50.76 61.95 10.66
CA GLY A 383 52.03 62.53 11.09
C GLY A 383 52.09 63.05 12.53
N ILE A 384 51.02 62.94 13.33
CA ILE A 384 51.02 63.34 14.75
C ILE A 384 51.94 62.43 15.57
N LYS A 385 52.76 63.02 16.44
CA LYS A 385 53.58 62.27 17.40
C LYS A 385 52.69 61.68 18.49
N VAL A 386 52.90 60.39 18.78
CA VAL A 386 52.17 59.69 19.82
C VAL A 386 53.08 58.96 20.76
N THR A 387 52.65 58.89 22.02
CA THR A 387 53.28 58.08 23.05
C THR A 387 52.34 56.91 23.32
N ALA A 388 52.86 55.69 23.27
CA ALA A 388 52.05 54.52 23.57
C ALA A 388 51.63 54.54 25.04
N SER A 389 50.33 54.52 25.30
CA SER A 389 49.81 54.08 26.61
C SER A 389 49.52 52.59 26.50
N SER A 390 50.09 51.78 27.41
CA SER A 390 49.71 50.37 27.51
C SER A 390 48.21 50.26 27.80
N PRO A 391 47.50 49.23 27.30
CA PRO A 391 46.09 49.05 27.59
C PRO A 391 45.91 48.88 29.10
N THR A 392 45.06 49.70 29.72
CA THR A 392 44.54 49.41 31.05
C THR A 392 43.72 48.13 30.94
N GLN A 393 44.01 47.13 31.79
CA GLN A 393 43.29 45.86 31.86
C GLN A 393 41.79 46.04 32.08
#